data_AF-A0A226DFE1-F1
#
_entry.id   AF-A0A226DFE1-F1
#
_cell.length_a   1.000
_cell.length_b   1.000
_cell.length_c   1.000
_cell.angle_alpha   90.00
_cell.angle_beta   90.00
_cell.angle_gamma   90.00
#
_symmetry.space_group_name_H-M   'P 1'
#
loop_
_entity.id
_entity.type
_entity.pdbx_description
1 polymer ?
#
loop_
_entity_poly.entity_id
_entity_poly.type
_entity_poly.pdbx_seq_one_letter_code
_entity_poly.pdbx_strand_id
1 'polypeptide(L)'
;MAFHSVLPIVNLQVKFLSKFGVQLIHFNPKKNQFASTSSTFRNLIKKWIVPITVWIIFLNGCHAIFFREDVPKKFVELFTLAAATGNVAVWKVLGHPDPFVSCMNMMLHFEKNGIHRLGFSLLHDDVFLSSWKLGVRVCGWSALSISAFVPFGMMLICFYDPSLPPFLGSVLPLWNEHSNLATKFVHIAVNLWQTWAIYCFGFTFCLTVGQILFGTLLSVTMNITALIRSLKHHATKITIVQVNFYQQVEILVSHLNLCFRPAVLPGILLYAVSVNIFCIYLTVSTKFDIQEHVGNAIFPFMAIETAVALLGFGLVAGLANKRSTACTQKMKRTVTRTDVVLKKIVNGLAPIKVRFGNNFIEVTTPLVTTAFCAKSTVSLLFGFLRAPRISRSAPGSSSIWVAGVPGKVKCVLKAFRHQRQAEPSGEDGFAGPSAREDLRLGGTPQVGFCLVYRGGDRGEWLFEKWRRGSCMTGQVGVSSAPATATMGDVGKIPRSVDLPAHQPSPVYFRMQTPPSFGYHHHHGIRLCITAIHFPTWCPAVMGRMVYWATFPIHVEVFRDHLRFSLYTHTSI
;
A
#
# COMPACT_ATOMS: atom_id res chain seq x y z
N MET A 1 -20.18 6.39 10.12
CA MET A 1 -19.37 6.55 8.90
C MET A 1 -17.99 7.06 9.29
N ALA A 2 -16.94 6.28 9.03
CA ALA A 2 -15.59 6.56 9.53
C ALA A 2 -14.81 7.46 8.56
N PHE A 3 -14.90 7.22 7.26
CA PHE A 3 -14.29 8.08 6.24
C PHE A 3 -14.97 9.45 6.18
N HIS A 4 -16.29 9.52 6.34
CA HIS A 4 -17.00 10.81 6.44
C HIS A 4 -16.47 11.69 7.59
N SER A 5 -15.91 11.08 8.65
CA SER A 5 -15.34 11.82 9.77
C SER A 5 -14.00 12.50 9.46
N VAL A 6 -13.33 12.08 8.39
CA VAL A 6 -12.05 12.62 7.90
C VAL A 6 -12.20 13.50 6.66
N LEU A 7 -13.39 13.50 6.05
CA LEU A 7 -13.71 14.36 4.91
C LEU A 7 -13.36 15.85 5.10
N PRO A 8 -13.56 16.48 6.28
CA PRO A 8 -13.13 17.87 6.51
C PRO A 8 -11.61 18.04 6.43
N ILE A 9 -10.85 17.07 6.93
CA ILE A 9 -9.38 17.07 6.93
C ILE A 9 -8.87 16.90 5.49
N VAL A 10 -9.44 15.95 4.74
CA VAL A 10 -9.12 15.74 3.32
C VAL A 10 -9.41 16.99 2.50
N ASN A 11 -10.57 17.61 2.71
CA ASN A 11 -10.94 18.86 2.03
C ASN A 11 -9.99 20.00 2.38
N LEU A 12 -9.57 20.11 3.65
CA LEU A 12 -8.58 21.09 4.08
C LEU A 12 -7.24 20.89 3.36
N GLN A 13 -6.75 19.65 3.30
CA GLN A 13 -5.50 19.30 2.62
C GLN A 13 -5.55 19.57 1.11
N VAL A 14 -6.67 19.23 0.46
CA VAL A 14 -6.93 19.52 -0.95
C VAL A 14 -6.99 21.04 -1.21
N LYS A 15 -7.61 21.82 -0.31
CA LYS A 15 -7.62 23.29 -0.39
C LYS A 15 -6.22 23.87 -0.26
N PHE A 16 -5.38 23.32 0.62
CA PHE A 16 -3.97 23.73 0.73
C PHE A 16 -3.21 23.48 -0.58
N LEU A 17 -3.31 22.27 -1.16
CA LEU A 17 -2.72 21.98 -2.47
C LEU A 17 -3.22 22.93 -3.57
N SER A 18 -4.51 23.25 -3.57
CA SER A 18 -5.09 24.23 -4.50
C SER A 18 -4.50 25.63 -4.31
N LYS A 19 -4.24 26.07 -3.06
CA LYS A 19 -3.58 27.36 -2.79
C LYS A 19 -2.13 27.40 -3.29
N PHE A 20 -1.43 26.27 -3.25
CA PHE A 20 -0.12 26.13 -3.89
C PHE A 20 -0.19 26.02 -5.42
N GLY A 21 -1.40 26.08 -5.98
CA GLY A 21 -1.65 26.06 -7.42
C GLY A 21 -1.64 24.67 -8.03
N VAL A 22 -1.62 23.60 -7.22
CA VAL A 22 -1.69 22.21 -7.67
C VAL A 22 -3.10 21.68 -7.39
N GLN A 23 -4.01 21.91 -8.33
CA GLN A 23 -5.40 21.46 -8.22
C GLN A 23 -5.56 20.10 -8.91
N LEU A 24 -5.45 19.02 -8.13
CA LEU A 24 -5.59 17.64 -8.62
C LEU A 24 -7.02 17.14 -8.50
N ILE A 25 -7.57 17.31 -7.30
CA ILE A 25 -8.84 16.76 -6.86
C ILE A 25 -9.63 17.93 -6.28
N HIS A 26 -10.93 18.00 -6.53
CA HIS A 26 -11.81 18.96 -5.92
C HIS A 26 -13.00 18.24 -5.30
N PHE A 27 -13.34 18.59 -4.05
CA PHE A 27 -14.52 18.04 -3.40
C PHE A 27 -15.74 18.90 -3.74
N ASN A 28 -16.76 18.31 -4.39
CA ASN A 28 -18.01 18.98 -4.70
C ASN A 28 -19.01 18.77 -3.54
N PRO A 29 -19.27 19.80 -2.70
CA PRO A 29 -20.17 19.65 -1.55
C PRO A 29 -21.62 19.39 -1.96
N LYS A 30 -22.06 19.87 -3.13
CA LYS A 30 -23.44 19.67 -3.62
C LYS A 30 -23.71 18.21 -3.98
N LYS A 31 -22.72 17.55 -4.60
CA LYS A 31 -22.81 16.14 -4.99
C LYS A 31 -22.30 15.17 -3.92
N ASN A 32 -21.64 15.69 -2.88
CA ASN A 32 -20.88 14.92 -1.89
C ASN A 32 -19.93 13.90 -2.58
N GLN A 33 -19.20 14.38 -3.60
CA GLN A 33 -18.33 13.57 -4.43
C GLN A 33 -17.05 14.34 -4.76
N PHE A 34 -15.94 13.63 -4.83
CA PHE A 34 -14.70 14.12 -5.39
C PHE A 34 -14.78 14.10 -6.92
N ALA A 35 -14.27 15.16 -7.54
CA ALA A 35 -14.08 15.25 -8.98
C ALA A 35 -12.61 15.49 -9.28
N SER A 36 -12.13 14.85 -10.34
CA SER A 36 -10.83 15.18 -10.94
C SER A 36 -10.97 16.55 -11.60
N THR A 37 -10.01 17.44 -11.36
CA THR A 37 -10.02 18.74 -12.04
C THR A 37 -9.54 18.56 -13.47
N SER A 38 -10.34 19.01 -14.44
CA SER A 38 -9.97 19.01 -15.84
C SER A 38 -8.63 19.72 -16.04
N SER A 39 -7.74 19.10 -16.81
CA SER A 39 -6.39 19.60 -16.99
C SER A 39 -6.39 20.81 -17.91
N THR A 40 -6.51 22.01 -17.34
CA THR A 40 -6.03 23.21 -18.02
C THR A 40 -4.52 23.04 -18.27
N PHE A 41 -4.02 23.52 -19.42
CA PHE A 41 -2.59 23.46 -19.76
C PHE A 41 -1.67 23.94 -18.62
N ARG A 42 -2.06 25.01 -17.91
CA ARG A 42 -1.36 25.52 -16.73
C ARG A 42 -1.26 24.50 -15.59
N ASN A 43 -2.32 23.74 -15.34
CA ASN A 43 -2.33 22.68 -14.33
C ASN A 43 -1.48 21.49 -14.78
N LEU A 44 -1.48 21.19 -16.08
CA LEU A 44 -0.64 20.15 -16.65
C LEU A 44 0.84 20.46 -16.40
N ILE A 45 1.31 21.68 -16.73
CA ILE A 45 2.70 22.10 -16.47
C ILE A 45 3.06 21.93 -14.99
N LYS A 46 2.21 22.44 -14.08
CA LYS A 46 2.48 22.35 -12.63
C LYS A 46 2.55 20.92 -12.10
N LYS A 47 1.74 20.00 -12.66
CA LYS A 47 1.79 18.56 -12.30
C LYS A 47 3.16 17.94 -12.59
N TRP A 48 3.87 18.39 -13.64
CA TRP A 48 5.21 17.88 -13.98
C TRP A 48 6.33 18.61 -13.23
N ILE A 49 6.16 19.89 -12.92
CA ILE A 49 7.18 20.69 -12.24
C ILE A 49 7.59 20.08 -10.88
N VAL A 50 6.62 19.67 -10.06
CA VAL A 50 6.89 19.11 -8.72
C VAL A 50 7.78 17.86 -8.79
N PRO A 51 7.41 16.79 -9.52
CA PRO A 51 8.24 15.60 -9.60
C PRO A 51 9.55 15.81 -10.36
N ILE A 52 9.60 16.73 -11.34
CA ILE A 52 10.88 17.10 -11.99
C ILE A 52 11.81 17.75 -10.98
N THR A 53 11.31 18.65 -10.12
CA THR A 53 12.14 19.30 -9.10
C THR A 53 12.69 18.26 -8.10
N VAL A 54 11.85 17.33 -7.64
CA VAL A 54 12.28 16.22 -6.77
C VAL A 54 13.31 15.33 -7.48
N TRP A 55 13.15 15.11 -8.79
CA TRP A 55 14.13 14.38 -9.59
C TRP A 55 15.48 15.11 -9.71
N ILE A 56 15.48 16.43 -9.86
CA ILE A 56 16.73 17.23 -9.87
C ILE A 56 17.42 17.14 -8.49
N ILE A 57 16.67 17.21 -7.39
CA ILE A 57 17.20 17.01 -6.03
C ILE A 57 17.83 15.62 -5.91
N PHE A 58 17.17 14.58 -6.44
CA PHE A 58 17.71 13.22 -6.48
C PHE A 58 19.04 13.15 -7.25
N LEU A 59 19.09 13.74 -8.46
CA LEU A 59 20.31 13.76 -9.28
C LEU A 59 21.44 14.53 -8.59
N ASN A 60 21.14 15.66 -7.93
CA ASN A 60 22.12 16.41 -7.15
C ASN A 60 22.64 15.58 -5.95
N GLY A 61 21.76 14.83 -5.29
CA GLY A 61 22.16 13.88 -4.25
C GLY A 61 23.10 12.79 -4.77
N CYS A 62 22.79 12.19 -5.93
CA CYS A 62 23.69 11.24 -6.59
C CYS A 62 25.04 11.89 -6.92
N HIS A 63 25.04 13.10 -7.48
CA HIS A 63 26.27 13.84 -7.78
C HIS A 63 27.12 14.06 -6.50
N ALA A 64 26.51 14.51 -5.41
CA ALA A 64 27.20 14.71 -4.14
C ALA A 64 27.78 13.39 -3.57
N ILE A 65 27.07 12.27 -3.68
CA ILE A 65 27.58 10.96 -3.20
C ILE A 65 28.85 10.54 -3.94
N PHE A 66 28.90 10.76 -5.26
CA PHE A 66 30.01 10.30 -6.10
C PHE A 66 31.20 11.25 -6.12
N PHE A 67 30.95 12.57 -6.16
CA PHE A 67 31.98 13.56 -6.45
C PHE A 67 32.40 14.41 -5.24
N ARG A 68 31.61 14.44 -4.16
CA ARG A 68 31.94 15.22 -2.96
C ARG A 68 32.51 14.33 -1.86
N GLU A 69 33.69 14.69 -1.37
CA GLU A 69 34.37 14.01 -0.26
C GLU A 69 34.07 14.66 1.09
N ASP A 70 33.70 15.94 1.07
CA ASP A 70 33.46 16.79 2.23
C ASP A 70 32.09 16.56 2.90
N VAL A 71 31.24 15.75 2.29
CA VAL A 71 29.83 15.60 2.67
C VAL A 71 29.60 14.27 3.39
N PRO A 72 28.74 14.23 4.43
CA PRO A 72 28.31 12.97 5.04
C PRO A 72 27.54 12.10 4.03
N LYS A 73 28.25 11.24 3.30
CA LYS A 73 27.70 10.44 2.18
C LYS A 73 26.45 9.65 2.58
N LYS A 74 26.40 9.14 3.81
CA LYS A 74 25.26 8.37 4.35
C LYS A 74 23.98 9.19 4.52
N PHE A 75 24.11 10.46 4.92
CA PHE A 75 22.97 11.37 5.00
C PHE A 75 22.36 11.58 3.62
N VAL A 76 23.21 11.93 2.64
CA VAL A 76 22.77 12.20 1.26
C VAL A 76 22.20 10.94 0.61
N GLU A 77 22.82 9.78 0.83
CA GLU A 77 22.37 8.47 0.33
C GLU A 77 20.95 8.15 0.80
N LEU A 78 20.69 8.22 2.11
CA LEU A 78 19.37 7.92 2.68
C LEU A 78 18.29 8.92 2.24
N PHE A 79 18.63 10.21 2.22
CA PHE A 79 17.69 11.24 1.76
C PHE A 79 17.33 11.03 0.29
N THR A 80 18.33 10.78 -0.55
CA THR A 80 18.17 10.57 -2.00
C THR A 80 17.31 9.33 -2.27
N LEU A 81 17.53 8.24 -1.52
CA LEU A 81 16.72 7.03 -1.59
C LEU A 81 15.25 7.28 -1.18
N ALA A 82 15.03 8.01 -0.09
CA ALA A 82 13.69 8.40 0.33
C ALA A 82 13.01 9.29 -0.73
N ALA A 83 13.68 10.33 -1.22
CA ALA A 83 13.13 11.23 -2.23
C ALA A 83 12.74 10.46 -3.51
N ALA A 84 13.59 9.54 -4.00
CA ALA A 84 13.31 8.74 -5.18
C ALA A 84 12.04 7.88 -5.02
N THR A 85 11.93 7.18 -3.89
CA THR A 85 10.84 6.23 -3.63
C THR A 85 9.50 6.92 -3.37
N GLY A 86 9.54 8.05 -2.66
CA GLY A 86 8.36 8.92 -2.52
C GLY A 86 7.94 9.54 -3.85
N ASN A 87 8.88 9.90 -4.72
CA ASN A 87 8.58 10.42 -6.07
C ASN A 87 7.83 9.41 -6.94
N VAL A 88 8.18 8.12 -6.88
CA VAL A 88 7.43 7.06 -7.58
C VAL A 88 5.96 7.02 -7.14
N ALA A 89 5.69 7.17 -5.84
CA ALA A 89 4.32 7.19 -5.31
C ALA A 89 3.55 8.46 -5.72
N VAL A 90 4.18 9.63 -5.56
CA VAL A 90 3.58 10.93 -5.89
C VAL A 90 3.32 11.07 -7.38
N TRP A 91 4.25 10.61 -8.23
CA TRP A 91 4.12 10.62 -9.68
C TRP A 91 2.83 9.99 -10.17
N LYS A 92 2.49 8.81 -9.64
CA LYS A 92 1.27 8.09 -10.05
C LYS A 92 0.01 8.87 -9.74
N VAL A 93 -0.03 9.55 -8.60
CA VAL A 93 -1.19 10.34 -8.15
C VAL A 93 -1.28 11.65 -8.94
N LEU A 94 -0.15 12.30 -9.19
CA LEU A 94 -0.10 13.53 -9.96
C LEU A 94 -0.46 13.31 -11.44
N GLY A 95 0.04 12.23 -12.03
CA GLY A 95 -0.19 11.88 -13.43
C GLY A 95 -1.58 11.33 -13.69
N HIS A 96 -2.09 10.47 -12.79
CA HIS A 96 -3.38 9.79 -12.95
C HIS A 96 -4.20 9.84 -11.66
N PRO A 97 -4.86 10.98 -11.34
CA PRO A 97 -5.64 11.12 -10.12
C PRO A 97 -6.98 10.36 -10.16
N ASP A 98 -7.49 10.00 -11.35
CA ASP A 98 -8.85 9.44 -11.51
C ASP A 98 -9.10 8.13 -10.73
N PRO A 99 -8.18 7.14 -10.69
CA PRO A 99 -8.36 5.94 -9.87
C PRO A 99 -8.50 6.25 -8.38
N PHE A 100 -7.75 7.25 -7.88
CA PHE A 100 -7.79 7.68 -6.48
C PHE A 100 -9.10 8.41 -6.16
N VAL A 101 -9.57 9.27 -7.08
CA VAL A 101 -10.88 9.93 -6.98
C VAL A 101 -12.01 8.89 -6.97
N SER A 102 -11.95 7.91 -7.87
CA SER A 102 -12.90 6.80 -7.93
C SER A 102 -12.91 5.99 -6.63
N CYS A 103 -11.73 5.66 -6.08
CA CYS A 103 -11.60 4.94 -4.81
C CYS A 103 -12.27 5.70 -3.64
N MET A 104 -12.00 7.01 -3.52
CA MET A 104 -12.63 7.84 -2.48
C MET A 104 -14.15 7.94 -2.64
N ASN A 105 -14.64 8.12 -3.87
CA ASN A 105 -16.07 8.17 -4.15
C ASN A 105 -16.76 6.84 -3.88
N MET A 106 -16.13 5.72 -4.24
CA MET A 106 -16.63 4.38 -3.95
C MET A 106 -16.76 4.18 -2.44
N MET A 107 -15.76 4.62 -1.65
CA MET A 107 -15.81 4.56 -0.20
C MET A 107 -16.92 5.45 0.39
N LEU A 108 -17.07 6.70 -0.08
CA LEU A 108 -18.15 7.60 0.36
C LEU A 108 -19.54 6.99 0.07
N HIS A 109 -19.71 6.44 -1.12
CA HIS A 109 -20.95 5.77 -1.52
C HIS A 109 -21.21 4.51 -0.71
N PHE A 110 -20.17 3.72 -0.45
CA PHE A 110 -20.24 2.53 0.37
C PHE A 110 -20.64 2.85 1.81
N GLU A 111 -20.04 3.86 2.45
CA GLU A 111 -20.39 4.24 3.83
C GLU A 111 -21.82 4.78 3.94
N LYS A 112 -22.28 5.53 2.92
CA LYS A 112 -23.64 6.07 2.87
C LYS A 112 -24.70 4.98 2.81
N ASN A 113 -24.47 3.95 1.99
CA ASN A 113 -25.50 2.96 1.66
C ASN A 113 -25.33 1.60 2.36
N GLY A 114 -24.10 1.26 2.78
CA GLY A 114 -23.74 -0.07 3.24
C GLY A 114 -24.26 -0.38 4.65
N ILE A 115 -24.03 0.52 5.61
CA ILE A 115 -24.31 0.26 7.03
C ILE A 115 -25.82 0.14 7.28
N HIS A 116 -26.62 1.01 6.65
CA HIS A 116 -28.08 0.97 6.80
C HIS A 116 -28.70 -0.35 6.31
N ARG A 117 -28.07 -1.03 5.34
CA ARG A 117 -28.57 -2.31 4.83
C ARG A 117 -28.35 -3.47 5.79
N LEU A 118 -27.41 -3.38 6.72
CA LEU A 118 -27.14 -4.46 7.68
C LEU A 118 -28.17 -4.55 8.81
N GLY A 119 -29.10 -3.59 8.92
CA GLY A 119 -30.20 -3.65 9.90
C GLY A 119 -29.77 -3.55 11.36
N PHE A 120 -28.60 -2.98 11.62
CA PHE A 120 -28.07 -2.83 12.98
C PHE A 120 -28.85 -1.80 13.79
N SER A 121 -29.24 -2.18 15.02
CA SER A 121 -29.81 -1.26 16.01
C SER A 121 -28.74 -0.28 16.49
N LEU A 122 -28.97 1.01 16.26
CA LEU A 122 -28.02 2.11 16.51
C LEU A 122 -27.39 2.15 17.92
N LEU A 123 -28.09 1.64 18.94
CA LEU A 123 -27.79 1.95 20.34
C LEU A 123 -26.48 1.37 20.88
N HIS A 124 -26.12 0.12 20.53
CA HIS A 124 -24.92 -0.52 21.08
C HIS A 124 -23.65 -0.26 20.25
N ASP A 125 -23.82 0.30 19.04
CA ASP A 125 -22.75 0.46 18.07
C ASP A 125 -21.94 1.75 18.25
N ASP A 126 -22.44 2.73 19.01
CA ASP A 126 -21.79 4.03 19.11
C ASP A 126 -20.40 3.96 19.73
N VAL A 127 -20.20 3.14 20.78
CA VAL A 127 -18.87 2.98 21.43
C VAL A 127 -17.87 2.28 20.51
N PHE A 128 -18.31 1.32 19.72
CA PHE A 128 -17.42 0.64 18.79
C PHE A 128 -17.07 1.50 17.60
N LEU A 129 -18.08 2.12 16.96
CA LEU A 129 -17.86 2.99 15.82
C LEU A 129 -17.06 4.23 16.23
N SER A 130 -17.20 4.74 17.45
CA SER A 130 -16.44 5.89 17.93
C SER A 130 -14.94 5.62 17.95
N SER A 131 -14.50 4.44 18.41
CA SER A 131 -13.09 4.05 18.40
C SER A 131 -12.49 4.00 16.99
N TRP A 132 -13.21 3.46 16.00
CA TRP A 132 -12.74 3.46 14.60
C TRP A 132 -12.76 4.86 13.98
N LYS A 133 -13.78 5.66 14.26
CA LYS A 133 -13.84 7.07 13.84
C LYS A 133 -12.66 7.84 14.43
N LEU A 134 -12.33 7.62 15.70
CA LEU A 134 -11.18 8.24 16.35
C LEU A 134 -9.88 7.82 15.66
N GLY A 135 -9.68 6.52 15.40
CA GLY A 135 -8.49 6.04 14.70
C GLY A 135 -8.30 6.66 13.31
N VAL A 136 -9.38 6.76 12.53
CA VAL A 136 -9.35 7.39 11.19
C VAL A 136 -9.07 8.89 11.32
N ARG A 137 -9.67 9.59 12.29
CA ARG A 137 -9.38 11.02 12.57
C ARG A 137 -7.95 11.26 13.01
N VAL A 138 -7.40 10.44 13.90
CA VAL A 138 -6.01 10.55 14.37
C VAL A 138 -5.05 10.35 13.20
N CYS A 139 -5.29 9.34 12.35
CA CYS A 139 -4.52 9.13 11.13
C CYS A 139 -4.59 10.36 10.20
N GLY A 140 -5.79 10.93 10.03
CA GLY A 140 -5.97 12.10 9.18
C GLY A 140 -5.28 13.35 9.71
N TRP A 141 -5.38 13.63 11.01
CA TRP A 141 -4.69 14.74 11.66
C TRP A 141 -3.18 14.56 11.65
N SER A 142 -2.70 13.34 11.92
CA SER A 142 -1.27 13.06 11.86
C SER A 142 -0.71 13.31 10.45
N ALA A 143 -1.36 12.79 9.42
CA ALA A 143 -0.94 13.00 8.04
C ALA A 143 -0.89 14.50 7.67
N LEU A 144 -1.85 15.29 8.15
CA LEU A 144 -1.86 16.74 7.97
C LEU A 144 -0.69 17.40 8.71
N SER A 145 -0.47 17.05 9.98
CA SER A 145 0.63 17.56 10.80
C SER A 145 1.99 17.29 10.15
N ILE A 146 2.26 16.04 9.74
CA ILE A 146 3.51 15.67 9.06
C ILE A 146 3.71 16.50 7.79
N SER A 147 2.67 16.64 6.97
CA SER A 147 2.75 17.40 5.72
C SER A 147 3.04 18.90 5.92
N ALA A 148 2.71 19.45 7.10
CA ALA A 148 3.00 20.83 7.45
C ALA A 148 4.39 20.99 8.10
N PHE A 149 4.70 20.15 9.10
CA PHE A 149 5.91 20.27 9.90
C PHE A 149 7.17 19.82 9.17
N VAL A 150 7.11 18.78 8.33
CA VAL A 150 8.30 18.27 7.63
C VAL A 150 8.86 19.30 6.66
N PRO A 151 8.09 19.84 5.69
CA PRO A 151 8.63 20.82 4.77
C PRO A 151 9.06 22.10 5.48
N PHE A 152 8.40 22.45 6.60
CA PHE A 152 8.81 23.58 7.44
C PHE A 152 10.19 23.35 8.08
N GLY A 153 10.42 22.19 8.69
CA GLY A 153 11.73 21.84 9.24
C GLY A 153 12.81 21.80 8.16
N MET A 154 12.48 21.25 6.99
CA MET A 154 13.38 21.22 5.83
C MET A 154 13.72 22.62 5.33
N MET A 155 12.74 23.53 5.33
CA MET A 155 12.93 24.94 4.98
C MET A 155 13.88 25.63 5.96
N LEU A 156 13.72 25.42 7.27
CA LEU A 156 14.63 25.98 8.29
C LEU A 156 16.07 25.49 8.10
N ILE A 157 16.24 24.19 7.80
CA ILE A 157 17.56 23.62 7.51
C ILE A 157 18.17 24.25 6.25
N CYS A 158 17.39 24.43 5.17
CA CYS A 158 17.86 25.05 3.93
C CYS A 158 18.23 26.53 4.10
N PHE A 159 17.55 27.25 5.01
CA PHE A 159 17.90 28.63 5.34
C PHE A 159 19.13 28.73 6.24
N TYR A 160 19.33 27.76 7.12
CA TYR A 160 20.50 27.70 8.00
C TYR A 160 21.78 27.37 7.23
N ASP A 161 21.73 26.36 6.34
CA ASP A 161 22.84 26.00 5.47
C ASP A 161 22.33 25.75 4.03
N PRO A 162 22.33 26.78 3.16
CA PRO A 162 21.88 26.64 1.78
C PRO A 162 22.81 25.76 0.93
N SER A 163 24.04 25.52 1.39
CA SER A 163 25.05 24.75 0.66
C SER A 163 24.96 23.23 0.91
N LEU A 164 24.06 22.82 1.81
CA LEU A 164 23.91 21.43 2.22
C LEU A 164 23.33 20.58 1.07
N PRO A 165 24.06 19.57 0.56
CA PRO A 165 23.48 18.60 -0.37
C PRO A 165 22.46 17.72 0.37
N PRO A 166 21.38 17.26 -0.29
CA PRO A 166 21.15 17.29 -1.74
C PRO A 166 20.33 18.49 -2.24
N PHE A 167 20.22 19.57 -1.48
CA PHE A 167 19.44 20.74 -1.90
C PHE A 167 20.08 21.48 -3.06
N LEU A 168 19.24 22.13 -3.87
CA LEU A 168 19.63 22.86 -5.08
C LEU A 168 20.57 24.02 -4.78
N GLY A 169 20.53 24.59 -3.58
CA GLY A 169 21.48 25.61 -3.15
C GLY A 169 22.94 25.15 -3.18
N SER A 170 23.20 23.83 -3.07
CA SER A 170 24.56 23.27 -3.17
C SER A 170 25.17 23.32 -4.57
N VAL A 171 24.35 23.54 -5.61
CA VAL A 171 24.80 23.66 -7.01
C VAL A 171 25.19 25.09 -7.35
N LEU A 172 24.67 26.06 -6.58
CA LEU A 172 24.96 27.47 -6.77
C LEU A 172 26.35 27.83 -6.21
N PRO A 173 26.98 28.92 -6.70
CA PRO A 173 28.25 29.41 -6.17
C PRO A 173 28.19 29.61 -4.66
N LEU A 174 29.29 29.30 -3.95
CA LEU A 174 29.36 29.43 -2.49
C LEU A 174 28.90 30.82 -2.04
N TRP A 175 28.06 30.82 -1.01
CA TRP A 175 27.62 32.03 -0.34
C TRP A 175 28.79 32.56 0.50
N ASN A 176 29.63 33.39 -0.10
CA ASN A 176 30.68 34.13 0.62
C ASN A 176 30.18 35.53 0.97
N GLU A 177 30.76 36.16 1.99
CA GLU A 177 30.41 37.53 2.40
C GLU A 177 30.55 38.53 1.25
N HIS A 178 31.55 38.31 0.38
CA HIS A 178 31.83 39.10 -0.82
C HIS A 178 30.97 38.74 -2.04
N SER A 179 29.99 37.84 -1.92
CA SER A 179 29.11 37.51 -3.03
C SER A 179 28.20 38.69 -3.41
N ASN A 180 28.06 38.91 -4.71
CA ASN A 180 27.17 39.93 -5.27
C ASN A 180 25.72 39.74 -4.79
N LEU A 181 24.99 40.83 -4.60
CA LEU A 181 23.58 40.82 -4.18
C LEU A 181 22.70 39.95 -5.10
N ALA A 182 23.02 39.89 -6.40
CA ALA A 182 22.36 39.02 -7.36
C ALA A 182 22.49 37.53 -7.01
N THR A 183 23.68 37.07 -6.60
CA THR A 183 23.90 35.68 -6.17
C THR A 183 23.08 35.35 -4.93
N LYS A 184 23.04 36.28 -3.96
CA LYS A 184 22.21 36.14 -2.75
C LYS A 184 20.72 36.02 -3.09
N PHE A 185 20.24 36.85 -4.01
CA PHE A 185 18.85 36.79 -4.49
C PHE A 185 18.53 35.47 -5.19
N VAL A 186 19.43 34.96 -6.03
CA VAL A 186 19.25 33.67 -6.71
C VAL A 186 19.16 32.51 -5.71
N HIS A 187 20.03 32.48 -4.70
CA HIS A 187 19.97 31.47 -3.63
C HIS A 187 18.64 31.51 -2.88
N ILE A 188 18.16 32.69 -2.50
CA ILE A 188 16.85 32.85 -1.84
C ILE A 188 15.72 32.37 -2.76
N ALA A 189 15.73 32.75 -4.03
CA ALA A 189 14.72 32.35 -5.00
C ALA A 189 14.69 30.83 -5.23
N VAL A 190 15.86 30.19 -5.37
CA VAL A 190 15.99 28.73 -5.53
C VAL A 190 15.53 27.99 -4.27
N ASN A 191 15.88 28.49 -3.08
CA ASN A 191 15.43 27.91 -1.82
C ASN A 191 13.90 28.03 -1.66
N LEU A 192 13.30 29.18 -1.96
CA LEU A 192 11.85 29.37 -1.92
C LEU A 192 11.13 28.44 -2.92
N TRP A 193 11.66 28.30 -4.13
CA TRP A 193 11.14 27.38 -5.14
C TRP A 193 11.20 25.92 -4.67
N GLN A 194 12.36 25.51 -4.17
CA GLN A 194 12.58 24.16 -3.64
C GLN A 194 11.63 23.86 -2.49
N THR A 195 11.50 24.79 -1.53
CA THR A 195 10.57 24.66 -0.40
C THR A 195 9.14 24.51 -0.89
N TRP A 196 8.69 25.33 -1.85
CA TRP A 196 7.37 25.19 -2.46
C TRP A 196 7.15 23.80 -3.08
N ALA A 197 8.13 23.28 -3.82
CA ALA A 197 8.06 21.95 -4.42
C ALA A 197 7.99 20.84 -3.35
N ILE A 198 8.80 20.93 -2.28
CA ILE A 198 8.79 19.98 -1.16
C ILE A 198 7.44 20.03 -0.42
N TYR A 199 6.84 21.20 -0.23
CA TYR A 199 5.48 21.31 0.32
C TYR A 199 4.45 20.61 -0.56
N CYS A 200 4.44 20.89 -1.86
CA CYS A 200 3.50 20.25 -2.80
C CYS A 200 3.68 18.72 -2.80
N PHE A 201 4.93 18.26 -2.80
CA PHE A 201 5.29 16.85 -2.73
C PHE A 201 4.80 16.21 -1.42
N GLY A 202 5.12 16.78 -0.27
CA GLY A 202 4.74 16.28 1.05
C GLY A 202 3.23 16.22 1.23
N PHE A 203 2.50 17.28 0.86
CA PHE A 203 1.04 17.28 0.92
C PHE A 203 0.42 16.22 0.01
N THR A 204 0.93 16.04 -1.21
CA THR A 204 0.42 15.02 -2.14
C THR A 204 0.71 13.60 -1.63
N PHE A 205 1.91 13.38 -1.11
CA PHE A 205 2.31 12.11 -0.51
C PHE A 205 1.44 11.76 0.69
N CYS A 206 1.33 12.66 1.68
CA CYS A 206 0.51 12.44 2.87
C CYS A 206 -0.98 12.27 2.56
N LEU A 207 -1.52 12.96 1.55
CA LEU A 207 -2.90 12.78 1.09
C LEU A 207 -3.09 11.35 0.58
N THR A 208 -2.18 10.89 -0.27
CA THR A 208 -2.23 9.57 -0.91
C THR A 208 -2.08 8.45 0.12
N VAL A 209 -1.06 8.55 0.96
CA VAL A 209 -0.73 7.50 1.93
C VAL A 209 -1.66 7.60 3.13
N GLY A 210 -1.62 8.71 3.87
CA GLY A 210 -2.37 8.84 5.12
C GLY A 210 -3.88 8.82 4.90
N GLN A 211 -4.41 9.66 4.01
CA GLN A 211 -5.87 9.77 3.90
C GLN A 211 -6.48 8.68 3.03
N ILE A 212 -5.93 8.47 1.83
CA ILE A 212 -6.54 7.55 0.85
C ILE A 212 -6.22 6.10 1.21
N LEU A 213 -4.95 5.73 1.34
CA LEU A 213 -4.57 4.34 1.60
C LEU A 213 -4.98 3.89 3.01
N PHE A 214 -4.48 4.56 4.05
CA PHE A 214 -4.78 4.16 5.44
C PHE A 214 -6.26 4.38 5.79
N GLY A 215 -6.84 5.52 5.41
CA GLY A 215 -8.26 5.79 5.65
C GLY A 215 -9.17 4.73 5.04
N THR A 216 -8.89 4.28 3.81
CA THR A 216 -9.66 3.20 3.17
C THR A 216 -9.43 1.85 3.84
N LEU A 217 -8.19 1.50 4.19
CA LEU A 217 -7.88 0.24 4.89
C LEU A 217 -8.55 0.16 6.27
N LEU A 218 -8.54 1.25 7.02
CA LEU A 218 -9.24 1.35 8.31
C LEU A 218 -10.75 1.23 8.14
N SER A 219 -11.35 1.91 7.14
CA SER A 219 -12.78 1.79 6.85
C SER A 219 -13.16 0.37 6.45
N VAL A 220 -12.40 -0.28 5.56
CA VAL A 220 -12.58 -1.70 5.19
C VAL A 220 -12.54 -2.60 6.42
N THR A 221 -11.53 -2.43 7.28
CA THR A 221 -11.37 -3.23 8.50
C THR A 221 -12.56 -3.04 9.45
N MET A 222 -13.02 -1.80 9.63
CA MET A 222 -14.22 -1.49 10.40
C MET A 222 -15.45 -2.21 9.81
N ASN A 223 -15.66 -2.14 8.50
CA ASN A 223 -16.82 -2.74 7.82
C ASN A 223 -16.85 -4.27 7.95
N ILE A 224 -15.71 -4.95 7.79
CA ILE A 224 -15.61 -6.40 8.01
C ILE A 224 -15.92 -6.74 9.48
N THR A 225 -15.46 -5.91 10.41
CA THR A 225 -15.69 -6.14 11.84
C THR A 225 -17.15 -5.95 12.23
N ALA A 226 -17.80 -4.94 11.66
CA ALA A 226 -19.25 -4.76 11.78
C ALA A 226 -19.98 -5.99 11.23
N LEU A 227 -19.63 -6.47 10.03
CA LEU A 227 -20.22 -7.66 9.44
C LEU A 227 -20.07 -8.91 10.33
N ILE A 228 -18.89 -9.16 10.91
CA ILE A 228 -18.66 -10.28 11.83
C ILE A 228 -19.59 -10.20 13.06
N ARG A 229 -19.83 -9.00 13.58
CA ARG A 229 -20.76 -8.80 14.71
C ARG A 229 -22.20 -9.02 14.30
N SER A 230 -22.58 -8.65 13.08
CA SER A 230 -23.93 -8.91 12.54
C SER A 230 -24.18 -10.41 12.45
N LEU A 231 -23.16 -11.16 11.99
CA LEU A 231 -23.20 -12.62 11.95
C LEU A 231 -23.24 -13.27 13.34
N LYS A 232 -22.88 -12.55 14.42
CA LYS A 232 -23.01 -13.05 15.79
C LYS A 232 -24.43 -12.86 16.30
N HIS A 233 -25.07 -11.73 16.01
CA HIS A 233 -26.46 -11.48 16.40
C HIS A 233 -27.47 -12.33 15.62
N HIS A 234 -27.24 -12.57 14.32
CA HIS A 234 -28.09 -13.41 13.48
C HIS A 234 -27.54 -14.83 13.32
N ALA A 235 -27.27 -15.51 14.45
CA ALA A 235 -26.60 -16.81 14.45
C ALA A 235 -27.36 -17.91 13.67
N THR A 236 -28.68 -17.77 13.51
CA THR A 236 -29.54 -18.82 12.97
C THR A 236 -29.67 -18.82 11.45
N LYS A 237 -29.56 -17.67 10.78
CA LYS A 237 -29.73 -17.57 9.31
C LYS A 237 -28.84 -16.48 8.71
N ILE A 238 -27.96 -16.86 7.78
CA ILE A 238 -27.25 -15.90 6.93
C ILE A 238 -28.22 -15.33 5.91
N THR A 239 -28.23 -14.02 5.78
CA THR A 239 -29.04 -13.35 4.77
C THR A 239 -28.20 -13.05 3.52
N ILE A 240 -28.85 -13.05 2.35
CA ILE A 240 -28.23 -12.63 1.08
C ILE A 240 -27.65 -11.21 1.18
N VAL A 241 -28.21 -10.37 2.05
CA VAL A 241 -27.75 -8.99 2.30
C VAL A 241 -26.34 -8.96 2.88
N GLN A 242 -26.01 -9.85 3.82
CA GLN A 242 -24.67 -9.93 4.42
C GLN A 242 -23.61 -10.37 3.40
N VAL A 243 -23.97 -11.32 2.53
CA VAL A 243 -23.10 -11.80 1.45
C VAL A 243 -22.87 -10.69 0.42
N ASN A 244 -23.93 -9.99 0.00
CA ASN A 244 -23.82 -8.86 -0.91
C ASN A 244 -22.97 -7.74 -0.30
N PHE A 245 -23.11 -7.45 1.00
CA PHE A 245 -22.28 -6.47 1.69
C PHE A 245 -20.80 -6.87 1.67
N TYR A 246 -20.48 -8.14 1.93
CA TYR A 246 -19.11 -8.64 1.84
C TYR A 246 -18.51 -8.46 0.44
N GLN A 247 -19.26 -8.82 -0.61
CA GLN A 247 -18.83 -8.64 -2.00
C GLN A 247 -18.55 -7.17 -2.34
N GLN A 248 -19.35 -6.24 -1.80
CA GLN A 248 -19.12 -4.80 -1.98
C GLN A 248 -17.81 -4.35 -1.31
N VAL A 249 -17.47 -4.89 -0.13
CA VAL A 249 -16.17 -4.64 0.53
C VAL A 249 -15.02 -5.24 -0.29
N GLU A 250 -15.21 -6.44 -0.85
CA GLU A 250 -14.22 -7.09 -1.72
C GLU A 250 -13.93 -6.24 -2.98
N ILE A 251 -14.97 -5.68 -3.61
CA ILE A 251 -14.83 -4.78 -4.76
C ILE A 251 -14.03 -3.52 -4.37
N LEU A 252 -14.30 -2.94 -3.19
CA LEU A 252 -13.58 -1.78 -2.68
C LEU A 252 -12.09 -2.07 -2.49
N VAL A 253 -11.74 -3.24 -1.92
CA VAL A 253 -10.34 -3.66 -1.75
C VAL A 253 -9.68 -4.01 -3.08
N SER A 254 -10.43 -4.56 -4.03
CA SER A 254 -9.94 -4.79 -5.39
C SER A 254 -9.55 -3.47 -6.07
N HIS A 255 -10.36 -2.43 -5.92
CA HIS A 255 -10.02 -1.07 -6.39
C HIS A 255 -8.80 -0.49 -5.69
N LEU A 256 -8.69 -0.66 -4.36
CA LEU A 256 -7.51 -0.24 -3.61
C LEU A 256 -6.25 -0.95 -4.13
N ASN A 257 -6.30 -2.27 -4.30
CA ASN A 257 -5.20 -3.03 -4.86
C ASN A 257 -4.85 -2.55 -6.28
N LEU A 258 -5.83 -2.27 -7.13
CA LEU A 258 -5.58 -1.74 -8.48
C LEU A 258 -4.83 -0.40 -8.44
N CYS A 259 -5.21 0.50 -7.53
CA CYS A 259 -4.58 1.82 -7.40
C CYS A 259 -3.15 1.75 -6.86
N PHE A 260 -2.90 0.88 -5.88
CA PHE A 260 -1.64 0.91 -5.12
C PHE A 260 -0.63 -0.19 -5.50
N ARG A 261 -1.06 -1.34 -6.02
CA ARG A 261 -0.23 -2.55 -6.24
C ARG A 261 1.02 -2.36 -7.11
N PRO A 262 0.99 -1.72 -8.29
CA PRO A 262 2.07 -1.88 -9.26
C PRO A 262 3.36 -1.12 -8.92
N ALA A 263 3.31 -0.06 -8.11
CA ALA A 263 4.50 0.74 -7.80
C ALA A 263 4.37 1.57 -6.51
N VAL A 264 3.16 2.07 -6.23
CA VAL A 264 2.92 3.00 -5.12
C VAL A 264 3.20 2.32 -3.78
N LEU A 265 2.72 1.10 -3.61
CA LEU A 265 2.77 0.38 -2.34
C LEU A 265 4.21 -0.07 -1.95
N PRO A 266 5.04 -0.66 -2.84
CA PRO A 266 6.47 -0.86 -2.56
C PRO A 266 7.22 0.46 -2.35
N GLY A 267 6.90 1.50 -3.13
CA GLY A 267 7.49 2.82 -2.99
C GLY A 267 7.24 3.45 -1.62
N ILE A 268 6.02 3.35 -1.09
CA ILE A 268 5.66 3.84 0.25
C ILE A 268 6.41 3.08 1.34
N LEU A 269 6.49 1.75 1.25
CA LEU A 269 7.20 0.95 2.24
C LEU A 269 8.70 1.29 2.27
N LEU A 270 9.33 1.36 1.09
CA LEU A 270 10.75 1.70 1.00
C LEU A 270 11.01 3.15 1.44
N TYR A 271 10.11 4.08 1.11
CA TYR A 271 10.14 5.46 1.62
C TYR A 271 10.08 5.49 3.14
N ALA A 272 9.09 4.85 3.75
CA ALA A 272 8.89 4.88 5.18
C ALA A 272 10.05 4.22 5.94
N VAL A 273 10.60 3.12 5.43
CA VAL A 273 11.83 2.49 5.97
C VAL A 273 13.03 3.43 5.88
N SER A 274 13.24 4.06 4.71
CA SER A 274 14.38 4.98 4.49
C SER A 274 14.30 6.19 5.41
N VAL A 275 13.12 6.82 5.51
CA VAL A 275 12.89 7.96 6.42
C VAL A 275 13.05 7.54 7.88
N ASN A 276 12.57 6.36 8.27
CA ASN A 276 12.71 5.89 9.64
C ASN A 276 14.19 5.67 10.03
N ILE A 277 14.97 4.98 9.20
CA ILE A 277 16.41 4.77 9.40
C ILE A 277 17.13 6.12 9.47
N PHE A 278 16.82 7.02 8.54
CA PHE A 278 17.39 8.36 8.46
C PHE A 278 17.12 9.20 9.70
N CYS A 279 15.87 9.27 10.15
CA CYS A 279 15.49 10.05 11.32
C CYS A 279 16.13 9.51 12.60
N ILE A 280 16.13 8.19 12.83
CA ILE A 280 16.78 7.58 14.01
C ILE A 280 18.30 7.81 13.96
N TYR A 281 18.92 7.63 12.79
CA TYR A 281 20.35 7.90 12.61
C TYR A 281 20.70 9.35 12.98
N LEU A 282 19.92 10.32 12.52
CA LEU A 282 20.11 11.73 12.86
C LEU A 282 19.92 11.99 14.34
N THR A 283 18.83 11.49 14.93
CA THR A 283 18.55 11.63 16.37
C THR A 283 19.70 11.12 17.23
N VAL A 284 20.29 9.96 16.89
CA VAL A 284 21.41 9.39 17.64
C VAL A 284 22.73 10.15 17.35
N SER A 285 22.95 10.57 16.11
CA SER A 285 24.19 11.26 15.71
C SER A 285 24.30 12.67 16.30
N THR A 286 23.18 13.36 16.52
CA THR A 286 23.14 14.69 17.15
C THR A 286 23.27 14.64 18.68
N LYS A 287 23.68 13.49 19.26
CA LYS A 287 23.95 13.27 20.70
C LYS A 287 22.84 13.71 21.66
N PHE A 288 21.60 13.83 21.19
CA PHE A 288 20.47 14.36 21.96
C PHE A 288 20.74 15.74 22.60
N ASP A 289 21.52 16.62 21.95
CA ASP A 289 21.58 18.05 22.31
C ASP A 289 20.27 18.73 21.82
N ILE A 290 19.14 18.30 22.39
CA ILE A 290 17.78 18.63 21.98
C ILE A 290 17.48 20.12 22.21
N GLN A 291 18.19 20.76 23.15
CA GLN A 291 17.91 22.13 23.57
C GLN A 291 18.58 23.20 22.71
N GLU A 292 19.67 22.89 22.00
CA GLU A 292 20.40 23.91 21.24
C GLU A 292 19.72 24.27 19.91
N HIS A 293 19.05 23.30 19.27
CA HIS A 293 18.48 23.48 17.94
C HIS A 293 17.09 22.83 17.79
N VAL A 294 16.09 23.63 17.40
CA VAL A 294 14.71 23.17 17.12
C VAL A 294 14.67 22.01 16.12
N GLY A 295 15.62 21.96 15.18
CA GLY A 295 15.76 20.86 14.21
C GLY A 295 15.97 19.49 14.88
N ASN A 296 16.64 19.44 16.04
CA ASN A 296 16.92 18.19 16.75
C ASN A 296 15.66 17.54 17.34
N ALA A 297 14.60 18.32 17.60
CA ALA A 297 13.32 17.79 18.07
C ALA A 297 12.44 17.23 16.95
N ILE A 298 12.63 17.68 15.70
CA ILE A 298 11.82 17.24 14.55
C ILE A 298 12.17 15.80 14.15
N PHE A 299 13.45 15.43 14.20
CA PHE A 299 13.90 14.09 13.82
C PHE A 299 13.31 12.94 14.68
N PRO A 300 13.32 12.98 16.02
CA PRO A 300 12.71 11.92 16.84
C PRO A 300 11.19 11.86 16.65
N PHE A 301 10.52 13.01 16.50
CA PHE A 301 9.09 13.04 16.21
C PHE A 301 8.79 12.32 14.88
N MET A 302 9.58 12.60 13.84
CA MET A 302 9.46 11.93 12.55
C MET A 302 9.79 10.44 12.60
N ALA A 303 10.78 10.03 13.39
CA ALA A 303 11.10 8.62 13.61
C ALA A 303 9.94 7.87 14.27
N ILE A 304 9.34 8.43 15.33
CA ILE A 304 8.19 7.83 16.02
C ILE A 304 7.01 7.74 15.06
N GLU A 305 6.70 8.82 14.37
CA GLU A 305 5.54 8.89 13.48
C GLU A 305 5.67 7.92 12.29
N THR A 306 6.84 7.85 11.66
CA THR A 306 7.08 6.86 10.59
C THR A 306 7.04 5.42 11.10
N ALA A 307 7.51 5.15 12.32
CA ALA A 307 7.42 3.83 12.93
C ALA A 307 5.95 3.45 13.21
N VAL A 308 5.15 4.38 13.76
CA VAL A 308 3.72 4.21 14.00
C VAL A 308 2.97 3.99 12.69
N ALA A 309 3.31 4.74 11.63
CA ALA A 309 2.75 4.53 10.31
C ALA A 309 3.09 3.12 9.77
N LEU A 310 4.36 2.70 9.79
CA LEU A 310 4.78 1.36 9.35
C LEU A 310 4.06 0.23 10.09
N LEU A 311 4.02 0.32 11.42
CA LEU A 311 3.33 -0.66 12.26
C LEU A 311 1.82 -0.64 12.02
N GLY A 312 1.20 0.54 12.05
CA GLY A 312 -0.22 0.72 11.83
C GLY A 312 -0.67 0.18 10.47
N PHE A 313 0.11 0.41 9.43
CA PHE A 313 -0.16 -0.08 8.09
C PHE A 313 -0.23 -1.60 8.03
N GLY A 314 0.83 -2.26 8.52
CA GLY A 314 0.93 -3.72 8.50
C GLY A 314 -0.11 -4.37 9.43
N LEU A 315 -0.36 -3.78 10.60
CA LEU A 315 -1.38 -4.26 11.54
C LEU A 315 -2.78 -4.16 10.95
N VAL A 316 -3.16 -3.03 10.36
CA VAL A 316 -4.49 -2.85 9.76
C VAL A 316 -4.68 -3.78 8.57
N ALA A 317 -3.70 -3.90 7.68
CA ALA A 317 -3.76 -4.83 6.55
C ALA A 317 -3.85 -6.30 7.01
N GLY A 318 -3.06 -6.68 8.01
CA GLY A 318 -3.08 -8.03 8.60
C GLY A 318 -4.39 -8.34 9.34
N LEU A 319 -4.94 -7.37 10.08
CA LEU A 319 -6.24 -7.48 10.74
C LEU A 319 -7.38 -7.61 9.72
N ALA A 320 -7.34 -6.85 8.63
CA ALA A 320 -8.32 -6.98 7.55
C ALA A 320 -8.32 -8.41 6.99
N ASN A 321 -7.13 -8.97 6.70
CA ASN A 321 -6.99 -10.34 6.22
C ASN A 321 -7.52 -11.36 7.25
N LYS A 322 -7.02 -11.32 8.50
CA LYS A 322 -7.43 -12.24 9.59
C LYS A 322 -8.93 -12.19 9.89
N ARG A 323 -9.53 -11.00 9.88
CA ARG A 323 -10.98 -10.85 10.10
C ARG A 323 -11.77 -11.32 8.89
N SER A 324 -11.30 -11.06 7.67
CA SER A 324 -12.00 -11.51 6.47
C SER A 324 -12.02 -13.04 6.32
N THR A 325 -10.95 -13.74 6.73
CA THR A 325 -10.90 -15.20 6.74
C THR A 325 -11.84 -15.77 7.79
N ALA A 326 -11.83 -15.23 9.01
CA ALA A 326 -12.76 -15.62 10.06
C ALA A 326 -14.23 -15.38 9.64
N CYS A 327 -14.50 -14.26 8.97
CA CYS A 327 -15.82 -13.92 8.45
C CYS A 327 -16.30 -14.93 7.41
N THR A 328 -15.48 -15.24 6.39
CA THR A 328 -15.84 -16.20 5.34
C THR A 328 -15.97 -17.62 5.87
N GLN A 329 -15.12 -18.04 6.80
CA GLN A 329 -15.24 -19.34 7.48
C GLN A 329 -16.55 -19.43 8.28
N LYS A 330 -16.88 -18.38 9.04
CA LYS A 330 -18.14 -18.32 9.79
C LYS A 330 -19.34 -18.37 8.85
N MET A 331 -19.30 -17.63 7.74
CA MET A 331 -20.33 -17.70 6.72
C MET A 331 -20.50 -19.12 6.17
N LYS A 332 -19.39 -19.80 5.83
CA LYS A 332 -19.41 -21.19 5.33
C LYS A 332 -20.00 -22.18 6.34
N ARG A 333 -19.74 -21.99 7.64
CA ARG A 333 -20.25 -22.86 8.72
C ARG A 333 -21.75 -22.65 8.98
N THR A 334 -22.26 -21.42 8.88
CA THR A 334 -23.67 -21.11 9.20
C THR A 334 -24.61 -21.33 8.01
N VAL A 335 -24.13 -21.42 6.77
CA VAL A 335 -25.02 -21.77 5.63
C VAL A 335 -25.51 -23.21 5.78
N THR A 336 -26.82 -23.37 5.95
CA THR A 336 -27.49 -24.67 6.02
C THR A 336 -27.44 -25.40 4.67
N ARG A 337 -27.56 -26.73 4.70
CA ARG A 337 -27.54 -27.56 3.48
C ARG A 337 -28.71 -27.29 2.52
N THR A 338 -29.78 -26.67 3.00
CA THR A 338 -31.01 -26.42 2.24
C THR A 338 -30.83 -25.35 1.16
N ASP A 339 -30.01 -24.32 1.39
CA ASP A 339 -29.83 -23.22 0.44
C ASP A 339 -28.63 -23.46 -0.50
N VAL A 340 -28.83 -24.34 -1.50
CA VAL A 340 -27.78 -24.72 -2.48
C VAL A 340 -27.16 -23.50 -3.19
N VAL A 341 -27.98 -22.51 -3.54
CA VAL A 341 -27.53 -21.27 -4.22
C VAL A 341 -26.66 -20.44 -3.28
N LEU A 342 -27.11 -20.19 -2.05
CA LEU A 342 -26.37 -19.41 -1.06
C LEU A 342 -25.04 -20.08 -0.72
N LYS A 343 -25.05 -21.41 -0.56
CA LYS A 343 -23.85 -22.22 -0.33
C LYS A 343 -22.83 -22.06 -1.46
N LYS A 344 -23.28 -22.07 -2.71
CA LYS A 344 -22.39 -21.87 -3.87
C LYS A 344 -21.77 -20.47 -3.87
N ILE A 345 -22.56 -19.43 -3.55
CA ILE A 345 -22.06 -18.04 -3.47
C ILE A 345 -21.03 -17.90 -2.33
N VAL A 346 -21.36 -18.38 -1.13
CA VAL A 346 -20.49 -18.30 0.05
C VAL A 346 -19.20 -19.12 -0.12
N ASN A 347 -19.26 -20.26 -0.82
CA ASN A 347 -18.07 -21.03 -1.18
C ASN A 347 -17.16 -20.31 -2.17
N GLY A 348 -17.74 -19.46 -3.04
CA GLY A 348 -17.01 -18.62 -3.99
C GLY A 348 -16.39 -17.36 -3.38
N LEU A 349 -16.74 -16.99 -2.14
CA LEU A 349 -16.14 -15.82 -1.47
C LEU A 349 -14.66 -16.07 -1.17
N ALA A 350 -13.81 -15.21 -1.74
CA ALA A 350 -12.40 -15.18 -1.45
C ALA A 350 -12.13 -14.31 -0.22
N PRO A 351 -11.16 -14.69 0.64
CA PRO A 351 -10.74 -13.81 1.72
C PRO A 351 -10.10 -12.53 1.16
N ILE A 352 -10.36 -11.41 1.84
CA ILE A 352 -9.87 -10.09 1.45
C ILE A 352 -8.37 -10.03 1.75
N LYS A 353 -7.58 -9.87 0.68
CA LYS A 353 -6.12 -9.76 0.77
C LYS A 353 -5.63 -8.46 0.14
N VAL A 354 -4.88 -7.67 0.91
CA VAL A 354 -4.13 -6.51 0.40
C VAL A 354 -2.85 -7.05 -0.25
N ARG A 355 -2.65 -6.78 -1.55
CA ARG A 355 -1.57 -7.36 -2.35
C ARG A 355 -0.42 -6.38 -2.57
N PHE A 356 0.80 -6.86 -2.38
CA PHE A 356 2.07 -6.18 -2.58
C PHE A 356 2.81 -6.82 -3.73
N GLY A 357 2.66 -6.27 -4.94
CA GLY A 357 3.13 -6.94 -6.15
C GLY A 357 2.49 -8.33 -6.27
N ASN A 358 3.31 -9.38 -6.15
CA ASN A 358 2.84 -10.78 -6.15
C ASN A 358 2.70 -11.38 -4.74
N ASN A 359 3.14 -10.65 -3.70
CA ASN A 359 3.09 -11.08 -2.31
C ASN A 359 1.87 -10.51 -1.58
N PHE A 360 1.59 -11.03 -0.39
CA PHE A 360 0.56 -10.53 0.51
C PHE A 360 1.23 -9.97 1.77
N ILE A 361 0.67 -8.90 2.35
CA ILE A 361 1.13 -8.49 3.68
C ILE A 361 0.53 -9.41 4.72
N GLU A 362 1.42 -9.98 5.51
CA GLU A 362 1.09 -10.74 6.72
C GLU A 362 1.22 -9.83 7.94
N VAL A 363 0.61 -10.25 9.05
CA VAL A 363 0.69 -9.53 10.33
C VAL A 363 2.15 -9.40 10.81
N THR A 364 3.03 -10.29 10.37
CA THR A 364 4.47 -10.33 10.71
C THR A 364 5.32 -9.38 9.86
N THR A 365 4.86 -8.97 8.67
CA THR A 365 5.61 -8.05 7.79
C THR A 365 6.03 -6.74 8.46
N PRO A 366 5.17 -6.00 9.20
CA PRO A 366 5.59 -4.79 9.89
C PRO A 366 6.68 -5.05 10.94
N LEU A 367 6.63 -6.19 11.65
CA LEU A 367 7.62 -6.56 12.66
C LEU A 367 8.99 -6.84 12.04
N VAL A 368 9.02 -7.58 10.92
CA VAL A 368 10.26 -7.81 10.16
C VAL A 368 10.81 -6.50 9.60
N THR A 369 9.92 -5.61 9.15
CA THR A 369 10.31 -4.30 8.60
C THR A 369 10.92 -3.40 9.68
N THR A 370 10.32 -3.30 10.87
CA THR A 370 10.87 -2.48 11.96
C THR A 370 12.17 -3.08 12.52
N ALA A 371 12.27 -4.41 12.62
CA ALA A 371 13.52 -5.08 12.97
C ALA A 371 14.64 -4.79 11.95
N PHE A 372 14.30 -4.79 10.65
CA PHE A 372 15.21 -4.39 9.59
C PHE A 372 15.64 -2.92 9.73
N CYS A 373 14.72 -1.99 10.03
CA CYS A 373 15.06 -0.59 10.30
C CYS A 373 16.04 -0.49 11.48
N ALA A 374 15.76 -1.14 12.60
CA ALA A 374 16.61 -1.13 13.79
C ALA A 374 18.01 -1.69 13.49
N LYS A 375 18.10 -2.86 12.83
CA LYS A 375 19.37 -3.48 12.43
C LYS A 375 20.18 -2.59 11.49
N SER A 376 19.51 -1.95 10.53
CA SER A 376 20.16 -1.05 9.57
C SER A 376 20.70 0.20 10.27
N THR A 377 19.93 0.79 11.17
CA THR A 377 20.38 1.95 11.96
C THR A 377 21.58 1.61 12.84
N VAL A 378 21.56 0.47 13.53
CA VAL A 378 22.70 -0.01 14.33
C VAL A 378 23.94 -0.21 13.46
N SER A 379 23.78 -0.81 12.27
CA SER A 379 24.88 -1.03 11.33
C SER A 379 25.48 0.29 10.83
N LEU A 380 24.64 1.30 10.56
CA LEU A 380 25.09 2.64 10.17
C LEU A 380 25.83 3.34 11.31
N LEU A 381 25.32 3.22 12.55
CA LEU A 381 25.95 3.81 13.72
C LEU A 381 27.33 3.19 14.01
N PHE A 382 27.44 1.87 13.94
CA PHE A 382 28.73 1.17 14.10
C PHE A 382 29.70 1.45 12.96
N GLY A 383 29.22 1.50 11.72
CA GLY A 383 30.04 1.87 10.56
C GLY A 383 30.62 3.27 10.71
N PHE A 384 29.86 4.20 11.27
CA PHE A 384 30.31 5.56 11.59
C PHE A 384 31.35 5.58 12.72
N LEU A 385 31.16 4.81 13.79
CA LEU A 385 32.12 4.73 14.90
C LEU A 385 33.46 4.08 14.52
N ARG A 386 33.46 3.17 13.53
CA ARG A 386 34.65 2.43 13.12
C ARG A 386 35.47 3.12 12.02
N ALA A 387 34.98 4.21 11.44
CA ALA A 387 35.79 5.01 10.53
C ALA A 387 37.01 5.52 11.33
N PRO A 388 38.24 5.07 11.01
CA PRO A 388 39.42 5.48 11.75
C PRO A 388 39.44 6.99 11.69
N ARG A 389 39.35 7.62 12.86
CA ARG A 389 39.58 9.05 13.03
C ARG A 389 41.04 9.22 12.63
N ILE A 390 41.30 9.45 11.33
CA ILE A 390 42.62 9.75 10.79
C ILE A 390 43.00 11.00 11.56
N SER A 391 43.75 10.77 12.63
CA SER A 391 44.35 11.78 13.47
C SER A 391 45.08 12.67 12.49
N ARG A 392 44.63 13.94 12.40
CA ARG A 392 45.37 14.99 11.71
C ARG A 392 46.80 14.86 12.18
N SER A 393 47.64 14.29 11.31
CA SER A 393 49.08 14.29 11.48
C SER A 393 49.47 15.73 11.65
N ALA A 394 50.16 16.02 12.76
CA ALA A 394 50.78 17.32 13.00
C ALA A 394 51.52 17.76 11.72
N PRO A 395 51.42 19.04 11.32
CA PRO A 395 52.17 19.54 10.18
C PRO A 395 53.64 19.56 10.55
N GLY A 396 54.42 18.55 10.14
CA GLY A 396 55.85 18.54 10.45
C GLY A 396 56.65 17.26 10.27
N SER A 397 56.20 16.25 9.51
CA SER A 397 57.13 15.14 9.20
C SER A 397 56.90 14.55 7.81
N SER A 398 57.80 14.90 6.90
CA SER A 398 57.96 14.33 5.58
C SER A 398 58.42 12.88 5.70
N SER A 399 57.50 11.91 5.59
CA SER A 399 57.88 10.51 5.42
C SER A 399 57.06 9.87 4.30
N ILE A 400 57.81 9.46 3.29
CA ILE A 400 57.42 8.77 2.07
C ILE A 400 56.87 7.39 2.44
N TRP A 401 55.64 7.08 2.05
CA TRP A 401 55.08 5.73 2.17
C TRP A 401 55.22 4.99 0.83
N VAL A 402 56.05 3.95 0.85
CA VAL A 402 56.21 2.97 -0.23
C VAL A 402 55.10 1.92 -0.13
N ALA A 403 54.42 1.66 -1.24
CA ALA A 403 53.33 0.70 -1.35
C ALA A 403 53.83 -0.76 -1.44
N GLY A 404 53.17 -1.68 -0.73
CA GLY A 404 53.48 -3.11 -0.74
C GLY A 404 52.25 -4.05 -0.67
N VAL A 405 51.98 -4.69 -1.82
CA VAL A 405 51.47 -6.06 -2.10
C VAL A 405 50.06 -6.53 -1.60
N PRO A 406 49.22 -7.14 -2.47
CA PRO A 406 47.90 -7.69 -2.09
C PRO A 406 47.89 -9.21 -1.83
N GLY A 407 47.15 -9.64 -0.80
CA GLY A 407 46.86 -11.05 -0.51
C GLY A 407 45.40 -11.44 -0.83
N LYS A 408 45.20 -12.60 -1.49
CA LYS A 408 43.88 -13.16 -1.88
C LYS A 408 43.21 -13.91 -0.72
N VAL A 409 41.91 -13.70 -0.52
CA VAL A 409 41.07 -14.50 0.38
C VAL A 409 40.07 -15.33 -0.45
N LYS A 410 40.10 -16.66 -0.28
CA LYS A 410 39.14 -17.62 -0.84
C LYS A 410 37.94 -17.76 0.12
N CYS A 411 36.72 -17.55 -0.37
CA CYS A 411 35.50 -17.96 0.34
C CYS A 411 34.99 -19.30 -0.23
N VAL A 412 34.77 -20.27 0.67
CA VAL A 412 34.16 -21.57 0.39
C VAL A 412 32.67 -21.47 0.75
N LEU A 413 31.78 -21.62 -0.25
CA LEU A 413 30.34 -21.75 -0.04
C LEU A 413 29.97 -23.24 0.04
N LYS A 414 29.29 -23.65 1.11
CA LYS A 414 28.77 -25.03 1.28
C LYS A 414 27.25 -24.99 1.18
N ALA A 415 26.67 -25.78 0.27
CA ALA A 415 25.24 -25.86 0.04
C ALA A 415 24.55 -26.79 1.06
N PHE A 416 23.36 -26.41 1.54
CA PHE A 416 22.53 -27.28 2.38
C PHE A 416 21.12 -27.47 1.79
N ARG A 417 20.66 -28.72 1.89
CA ARG A 417 19.41 -29.29 1.37
C ARG A 417 18.17 -28.77 2.11
N HIS A 418 17.10 -28.55 1.34
CA HIS A 418 15.74 -28.28 1.81
C HIS A 418 15.10 -29.49 2.51
N GLN A 419 14.51 -29.27 3.69
CA GLN A 419 13.59 -30.21 4.34
C GLN A 419 12.29 -29.46 4.67
N ARG A 420 11.15 -29.94 4.14
CA ARG A 420 9.81 -29.42 4.47
C ARG A 420 9.28 -30.13 5.72
N GLN A 421 8.78 -29.38 6.70
CA GLN A 421 7.89 -29.90 7.73
C GLN A 421 6.56 -29.16 7.70
N ALA A 422 5.47 -29.94 7.77
CA ALA A 422 4.10 -29.47 7.92
C ALA A 422 3.82 -29.22 9.40
N GLU A 423 3.18 -28.09 9.72
CA GLU A 423 2.62 -27.84 11.07
C GLU A 423 1.15 -28.26 11.13
N PRO A 424 0.70 -28.88 12.24
CA PRO A 424 -0.70 -29.24 12.45
C PRO A 424 -1.48 -28.08 13.06
N SER A 425 -2.72 -27.89 12.57
CA SER A 425 -3.74 -27.05 13.19
C SER A 425 -4.43 -27.83 14.31
N GLY A 426 -4.23 -27.42 15.57
CA GLY A 426 -5.02 -27.84 16.72
C GLY A 426 -5.86 -26.68 17.26
N GLU A 427 -7.18 -26.82 17.20
CA GLU A 427 -8.18 -25.96 17.86
C GLU A 427 -8.63 -26.64 19.17
N ASP A 428 -8.96 -25.79 20.15
CA ASP A 428 -9.96 -25.92 21.22
C ASP A 428 -9.73 -26.77 22.47
N GLY A 429 -9.84 -26.08 23.62
CA GLY A 429 -10.17 -26.64 24.92
C GLY A 429 -11.31 -25.82 25.56
N PHE A 430 -12.50 -26.40 25.64
CA PHE A 430 -13.52 -26.06 26.63
C PHE A 430 -14.24 -27.34 27.04
N ALA A 431 -14.19 -27.64 28.34
CA ALA A 431 -14.64 -28.87 28.95
C ALA A 431 -16.12 -28.80 29.41
N GLY A 432 -16.79 -29.95 29.34
CA GLY A 432 -18.08 -30.25 29.97
C GLY A 432 -18.48 -31.71 29.67
N PRO A 433 -19.11 -32.46 30.60
CA PRO A 433 -18.67 -33.83 30.86
C PRO A 433 -19.54 -34.97 30.28
N SER A 434 -18.83 -36.08 30.04
CA SER A 434 -19.22 -37.48 30.30
C SER A 434 -20.53 -38.03 29.71
N ALA A 435 -20.38 -38.85 28.65
CA ALA A 435 -21.00 -40.18 28.60
C ALA A 435 -20.16 -41.13 27.72
N ARG A 436 -20.23 -42.39 28.11
CA ARG A 436 -19.42 -43.58 27.79
C ARG A 436 -19.92 -44.25 26.50
N GLU A 437 -19.02 -44.85 25.70
CA GLU A 437 -19.11 -46.22 25.12
C GLU A 437 -18.25 -46.42 23.83
N ASP A 438 -17.29 -47.34 23.97
CA ASP A 438 -16.89 -48.49 23.13
C ASP A 438 -16.63 -48.43 21.60
N LEU A 439 -15.38 -48.81 21.30
CA LEU A 439 -14.87 -49.69 20.23
C LEU A 439 -15.56 -49.74 18.86
N ARG A 440 -14.77 -49.49 17.80
CA ARG A 440 -14.23 -50.56 16.89
C ARG A 440 -13.26 -50.01 15.84
N LEU A 441 -12.23 -50.82 15.59
CA LEU A 441 -11.21 -50.72 14.54
C LEU A 441 -11.81 -50.93 13.14
N GLY A 442 -11.27 -50.21 12.15
CA GLY A 442 -11.53 -50.46 10.73
C GLY A 442 -10.65 -49.61 9.82
N GLY A 443 -9.51 -50.15 9.39
CA GLY A 443 -8.63 -49.54 8.40
C GLY A 443 -9.21 -49.63 6.98
N THR A 444 -8.91 -48.62 6.16
CA THR A 444 -9.13 -48.62 4.71
C THR A 444 -7.97 -47.91 3.98
N PRO A 445 -7.68 -48.28 2.72
CA PRO A 445 -6.40 -48.02 2.08
C PRO A 445 -6.30 -46.63 1.42
N GLN A 446 -5.08 -46.11 1.36
CA GLN A 446 -4.74 -44.90 0.61
C GLN A 446 -4.79 -45.15 -0.90
N VAL A 447 -5.60 -44.37 -1.61
CA VAL A 447 -5.54 -44.22 -3.08
C VAL A 447 -4.83 -42.91 -3.37
N GLY A 448 -3.61 -43.00 -3.94
CA GLY A 448 -2.82 -41.85 -4.36
C GLY A 448 -3.33 -41.30 -5.70
N PHE A 449 -3.75 -40.04 -5.73
CA PHE A 449 -3.98 -39.30 -6.96
C PHE A 449 -2.72 -38.53 -7.35
N CYS A 450 -2.18 -38.87 -8.53
CA CYS A 450 -1.09 -38.14 -9.19
C CYS A 450 -1.69 -36.93 -9.91
N LEU A 451 -1.35 -35.72 -9.48
CA LEU A 451 -1.80 -34.47 -10.10
C LEU A 451 -0.66 -33.90 -10.96
N VAL A 452 -0.79 -34.08 -12.27
CA VAL A 452 0.06 -33.44 -13.28
C VAL A 452 -0.32 -31.97 -13.37
N TYR A 453 0.57 -31.08 -12.93
CA TYR A 453 0.44 -29.64 -13.16
C TYR A 453 0.80 -29.31 -14.61
N ARG A 454 -0.17 -28.83 -15.39
CA ARG A 454 0.07 -28.14 -16.66
C ARG A 454 -0.19 -26.66 -16.46
N GLY A 455 0.89 -25.88 -16.31
CA GLY A 455 0.84 -24.42 -16.22
C GLY A 455 0.30 -23.80 -17.50
N GLY A 456 -0.58 -22.81 -17.35
CA GLY A 456 -1.09 -22.02 -18.47
C GLY A 456 -1.76 -20.74 -18.00
N ASP A 457 -1.12 -19.62 -18.27
CA ASP A 457 -1.61 -18.25 -18.09
C ASP A 457 -2.92 -18.01 -18.85
N ARG A 458 -4.05 -17.99 -18.14
CA ARG A 458 -5.38 -17.61 -18.70
C ARG A 458 -6.25 -16.80 -17.73
N GLY A 459 -5.63 -15.98 -16.89
CA GLY A 459 -6.35 -15.16 -15.89
C GLY A 459 -7.04 -13.91 -16.45
N GLU A 460 -6.49 -13.29 -17.49
CA GLU A 460 -7.00 -11.98 -17.97
C GLU A 460 -8.18 -12.11 -18.95
N TRP A 461 -8.28 -13.22 -19.69
CA TRP A 461 -9.33 -13.39 -20.72
C TRP A 461 -10.73 -13.71 -20.16
N LEU A 462 -10.80 -14.34 -18.98
CA LEU A 462 -12.07 -14.73 -18.36
C LEU A 462 -12.80 -13.57 -17.68
N PHE A 463 -12.07 -12.55 -17.22
CA PHE A 463 -12.64 -11.39 -16.55
C PHE A 463 -13.33 -10.42 -17.53
N GLU A 464 -12.76 -10.28 -18.73
CA GLU A 464 -13.32 -9.46 -19.82
C GLU A 464 -14.60 -10.08 -20.41
N LYS A 465 -14.68 -11.41 -20.47
CA LYS A 465 -15.83 -12.15 -21.02
C LYS A 465 -17.04 -12.15 -20.07
N TRP A 466 -16.82 -12.13 -18.76
CA TRP A 466 -17.88 -11.97 -17.76
C TRP A 466 -18.47 -10.55 -17.76
N ARG A 467 -17.66 -9.52 -18.08
CA ARG A 467 -18.08 -8.11 -18.16
C ARG A 467 -19.01 -7.79 -19.34
N ARG A 468 -18.96 -8.56 -20.44
CA ARG A 468 -19.71 -8.27 -21.67
C ARG A 468 -21.07 -8.97 -21.81
N GLY A 469 -21.51 -9.74 -20.81
CA GLY A 469 -22.85 -10.34 -20.83
C GLY A 469 -23.13 -11.19 -22.08
N SER A 470 -22.12 -11.83 -22.68
CA SER A 470 -22.33 -12.71 -23.83
C SER A 470 -22.80 -14.08 -23.35
N CYS A 471 -24.01 -14.47 -23.76
CA CYS A 471 -24.48 -15.84 -23.65
C CYS A 471 -23.49 -16.79 -24.35
N MET A 472 -22.96 -17.78 -23.63
CA MET A 472 -22.35 -18.94 -24.26
C MET A 472 -23.46 -19.89 -24.68
N THR A 473 -23.85 -19.87 -25.94
CA THR A 473 -24.53 -21.00 -26.57
C THR A 473 -23.48 -22.10 -26.79
N GLY A 474 -23.47 -23.09 -25.92
CA GLY A 474 -22.79 -24.37 -26.19
C GLY A 474 -23.69 -25.24 -27.04
N GLN A 475 -23.32 -25.48 -28.29
CA GLN A 475 -23.91 -26.55 -29.10
C GLN A 475 -23.45 -27.89 -28.52
N VAL A 476 -24.41 -28.67 -28.01
CA VAL A 476 -24.22 -30.11 -27.78
C VAL A 476 -24.39 -30.78 -29.13
N GLY A 477 -23.27 -31.22 -29.73
CA GLY A 477 -23.29 -32.06 -30.92
C GLY A 477 -23.80 -33.45 -30.56
N VAL A 478 -25.08 -33.71 -30.83
CA VAL A 478 -25.63 -35.07 -30.86
C VAL A 478 -25.34 -35.65 -32.24
N SER A 479 -24.40 -36.60 -32.29
CA SER A 479 -24.20 -37.44 -33.46
C SER A 479 -25.42 -38.37 -33.59
N SER A 480 -26.17 -38.25 -34.68
CA SER A 480 -27.23 -39.19 -35.05
C SER A 480 -26.93 -39.76 -36.43
N ALA A 481 -26.92 -41.08 -36.51
CA ALA A 481 -26.91 -41.88 -37.74
C ALA A 481 -28.31 -42.51 -37.93
N PRO A 482 -28.66 -42.96 -39.15
CA PRO A 482 -29.96 -42.63 -39.74
C PRO A 482 -31.09 -43.65 -39.54
N ALA A 483 -32.27 -43.08 -39.76
CA ALA A 483 -33.62 -43.60 -39.91
C ALA A 483 -33.81 -45.07 -40.34
N THR A 484 -34.86 -45.68 -39.76
CA THR A 484 -35.81 -46.49 -40.52
C THR A 484 -37.22 -46.19 -40.00
N ALA A 485 -38.12 -45.93 -40.94
CA ALA A 485 -39.49 -45.51 -40.73
C ALA A 485 -40.40 -46.70 -40.42
N THR A 486 -41.42 -46.48 -39.58
CA THR A 486 -42.73 -47.11 -39.74
C THR A 486 -43.84 -46.23 -39.17
N MET A 487 -44.92 -46.24 -39.95
CA MET A 487 -46.21 -45.55 -39.85
C MET A 487 -47.04 -46.10 -38.67
N GLY A 488 -47.86 -45.26 -38.04
CA GLY A 488 -48.78 -45.70 -36.98
C GLY A 488 -49.67 -44.60 -36.42
N ASP A 489 -50.94 -44.67 -36.81
CA ASP A 489 -52.06 -43.74 -36.66
C ASP A 489 -52.58 -43.37 -35.24
N VAL A 490 -53.24 -42.21 -35.20
CA VAL A 490 -54.51 -41.86 -34.49
C VAL A 490 -54.55 -41.76 -32.95
N GLY A 491 -55.04 -40.60 -32.48
CA GLY A 491 -55.68 -40.46 -31.15
C GLY A 491 -55.78 -39.04 -30.59
N LYS A 492 -56.87 -38.32 -30.88
CA LYS A 492 -57.28 -37.07 -30.19
C LYS A 492 -57.90 -37.37 -28.82
N ILE A 493 -57.70 -36.47 -27.84
CA ILE A 493 -58.73 -35.75 -27.00
C ILE A 493 -58.08 -35.22 -25.69
N PRO A 494 -58.51 -34.06 -25.16
CA PRO A 494 -57.72 -33.19 -24.28
C PRO A 494 -58.16 -33.26 -22.81
N ARG A 495 -57.29 -32.83 -21.88
CA ARG A 495 -57.71 -32.33 -20.56
C ARG A 495 -56.86 -31.15 -20.10
N SER A 496 -57.53 -30.02 -20.03
CA SER A 496 -57.19 -28.80 -19.31
C SER A 496 -57.16 -29.05 -17.79
N VAL A 497 -56.11 -28.58 -17.12
CA VAL A 497 -56.12 -28.29 -15.68
C VAL A 497 -55.44 -26.94 -15.50
N ASP A 498 -56.26 -25.92 -15.25
CA ASP A 498 -55.84 -24.61 -14.79
C ASP A 498 -55.54 -24.67 -13.29
N LEU A 499 -54.37 -24.18 -12.89
CA LEU A 499 -54.03 -23.82 -11.50
C LEU A 499 -53.22 -22.51 -11.53
N PRO A 500 -53.44 -21.60 -10.57
CA PRO A 500 -53.09 -20.20 -10.72
C PRO A 500 -51.59 -19.95 -10.49
N ALA A 501 -50.97 -19.28 -11.46
CA ALA A 501 -49.61 -18.77 -11.35
C ALA A 501 -49.60 -17.47 -10.50
N HIS A 502 -49.27 -17.59 -9.22
CA HIS A 502 -48.69 -16.48 -8.48
C HIS A 502 -47.22 -16.33 -8.89
N GLN A 503 -46.94 -15.38 -9.79
CA GLN A 503 -45.57 -14.94 -10.07
C GLN A 503 -45.07 -14.01 -8.96
N PRO A 504 -43.94 -14.31 -8.30
CA PRO A 504 -43.14 -13.29 -7.64
C PRO A 504 -42.25 -12.62 -8.69
N SER A 505 -42.43 -11.32 -8.87
CA SER A 505 -41.63 -10.47 -9.74
C SER A 505 -40.14 -10.56 -9.36
N PRO A 506 -39.21 -10.90 -10.28
CA PRO A 506 -37.79 -10.76 -10.02
C PRO A 506 -37.40 -9.27 -10.05
N VAL A 507 -37.02 -8.74 -8.89
CA VAL A 507 -36.39 -7.42 -8.77
C VAL A 507 -35.00 -7.49 -9.41
N TYR A 508 -34.92 -7.14 -10.70
CA TYR A 508 -33.65 -6.89 -11.37
C TYR A 508 -33.09 -5.55 -10.89
N PHE A 509 -31.99 -5.59 -10.12
CA PHE A 509 -31.18 -4.40 -9.86
C PHE A 509 -30.38 -4.04 -11.11
N ARG A 510 -30.90 -3.10 -11.89
CA ARG A 510 -30.15 -2.40 -12.93
C ARG A 510 -29.27 -1.35 -12.24
N MET A 511 -27.96 -1.59 -12.17
CA MET A 511 -26.99 -0.53 -11.90
C MET A 511 -27.09 0.47 -13.06
N GLN A 512 -27.73 1.61 -12.83
CA GLN A 512 -27.71 2.73 -13.76
C GLN A 512 -26.28 3.24 -13.87
N THR A 513 -25.63 2.96 -14.98
CA THR A 513 -24.49 3.75 -15.46
C THR A 513 -24.98 5.18 -15.74
N PRO A 514 -24.29 6.23 -15.28
CA PRO A 514 -24.65 7.60 -15.65
C PRO A 514 -24.55 7.78 -17.18
N PRO A 515 -25.34 8.67 -17.79
CA PRO A 515 -25.34 8.87 -19.23
C PRO A 515 -23.95 9.28 -19.70
N SER A 516 -23.44 8.54 -20.68
CA SER A 516 -22.29 8.92 -21.49
C SER A 516 -22.61 10.24 -22.18
N PHE A 517 -21.96 11.32 -21.74
CA PHE A 517 -21.90 12.55 -22.52
C PHE A 517 -21.16 12.25 -23.83
N GLY A 518 -21.87 12.44 -24.95
CA GLY A 518 -21.31 12.34 -26.29
C GLY A 518 -20.17 13.34 -26.45
N TYR A 519 -19.00 12.83 -26.78
CA TYR A 519 -17.87 13.65 -27.21
C TYR A 519 -18.07 14.02 -28.68
N HIS A 520 -18.19 15.33 -28.92
CA HIS A 520 -18.07 15.90 -30.26
C HIS A 520 -16.66 15.67 -30.80
N HIS A 521 -16.58 15.11 -32.00
CA HIS A 521 -15.40 15.11 -32.85
C HIS A 521 -14.96 16.57 -33.11
N HIS A 522 -13.75 16.95 -32.68
CA HIS A 522 -13.05 18.11 -33.22
C HIS A 522 -11.61 17.74 -33.58
N HIS A 523 -11.33 17.99 -34.86
CA HIS A 523 -10.06 18.05 -35.59
C HIS A 523 -8.77 17.68 -34.85
N GLY A 524 -8.16 16.59 -35.34
CA GLY A 524 -6.81 16.17 -34.97
C GLY A 524 -5.76 17.17 -35.43
N ILE A 525 -5.10 17.83 -34.48
CA ILE A 525 -3.76 18.36 -34.65
C ILE A 525 -2.81 17.18 -34.37
N ARG A 526 -2.23 16.61 -35.44
CA ARG A 526 -1.11 15.67 -35.30
C ARG A 526 0.11 16.45 -34.82
N LEU A 527 0.31 16.48 -33.51
CA LEU A 527 1.62 16.76 -32.94
C LEU A 527 2.46 15.48 -33.11
N CYS A 528 3.37 15.46 -34.08
CA CYS A 528 4.43 14.47 -34.14
C CYS A 528 5.30 14.64 -32.90
N ILE A 529 5.04 13.85 -31.86
CA ILE A 529 5.97 13.64 -30.76
C ILE A 529 7.02 12.67 -31.30
N THR A 530 8.13 13.22 -31.76
CA THR A 530 9.35 12.47 -32.01
C THR A 530 9.68 11.67 -30.76
N ALA A 531 9.80 10.36 -30.89
CA ALA A 531 10.27 9.50 -29.83
C ALA A 531 11.64 9.99 -29.38
N ILE A 532 11.71 10.61 -28.19
CA ILE A 532 12.98 10.89 -27.52
C ILE A 532 13.49 9.52 -27.06
N HIS A 533 14.33 8.91 -27.91
CA HIS A 533 15.27 7.88 -27.48
C HIS A 533 16.18 8.52 -26.44
N PHE A 534 15.93 8.25 -25.16
CA PHE A 534 16.84 8.64 -24.09
C PHE A 534 18.12 7.81 -24.21
N PRO A 535 19.30 8.44 -24.18
CA PRO A 535 20.55 7.74 -24.38
C PRO A 535 20.82 6.82 -23.17
N THR A 536 21.14 5.57 -23.46
CA THR A 536 21.71 4.60 -22.53
C THR A 536 23.04 5.14 -21.99
N TRP A 537 23.03 5.71 -20.78
CA TRP A 537 24.23 6.10 -20.05
C TRP A 537 24.49 5.13 -18.88
N CYS A 538 25.69 4.56 -18.90
CA CYS A 538 26.44 3.85 -17.86
C CYS A 538 25.79 2.59 -17.20
N PRO A 539 26.01 1.38 -17.77
CA PRO A 539 25.64 0.10 -17.15
C PRO A 539 26.26 -0.14 -15.76
N ALA A 540 27.39 0.50 -15.45
CA ALA A 540 28.08 0.33 -14.17
C ALA A 540 27.36 0.99 -12.97
N VAL A 541 26.61 2.08 -13.23
CA VAL A 541 25.87 2.82 -12.20
C VAL A 541 24.52 2.16 -11.92
N MET A 542 23.84 1.68 -12.97
CA MET A 542 22.69 0.80 -12.79
C MET A 542 23.10 -0.51 -12.14
N GLY A 543 24.24 -1.11 -12.45
CA GLY A 543 24.69 -2.35 -11.81
C GLY A 543 24.81 -2.28 -10.28
N ARG A 544 25.33 -1.17 -9.71
CA ARG A 544 25.46 -1.00 -8.25
C ARG A 544 24.17 -0.55 -7.55
N MET A 545 23.35 0.31 -8.19
CA MET A 545 22.03 0.68 -7.67
C MET A 545 20.99 -0.44 -7.83
N VAL A 546 21.04 -1.20 -8.93
CA VAL A 546 20.28 -2.43 -9.12
C VAL A 546 20.76 -3.48 -8.11
N TYR A 547 22.04 -3.58 -7.74
CA TYR A 547 22.44 -4.46 -6.64
C TYR A 547 21.79 -4.12 -5.27
N TRP A 548 21.39 -2.86 -5.04
CA TRP A 548 20.63 -2.45 -3.85
C TRP A 548 19.11 -2.45 -4.04
N ALA A 549 18.62 -2.16 -5.25
CA ALA A 549 17.19 -2.11 -5.60
C ALA A 549 16.61 -3.46 -6.08
N THR A 550 17.47 -4.37 -6.53
CA THR A 550 17.26 -5.81 -6.69
C THR A 550 18.01 -6.57 -5.59
N PHE A 551 17.86 -6.16 -4.34
CA PHE A 551 17.60 -7.19 -3.35
C PHE A 551 16.29 -7.85 -3.79
N PRO A 552 16.27 -9.11 -4.27
CA PRO A 552 15.07 -9.87 -4.04
C PRO A 552 14.83 -9.76 -2.55
N ILE A 553 13.62 -9.37 -2.14
CA ILE A 553 13.14 -9.72 -0.81
C ILE A 553 13.00 -11.25 -0.84
N HIS A 554 14.13 -11.95 -0.84
CA HIS A 554 14.20 -13.31 -0.36
C HIS A 554 14.03 -13.14 1.14
N VAL A 555 12.81 -13.38 1.59
CA VAL A 555 12.52 -13.55 3.00
C VAL A 555 13.29 -14.79 3.45
N GLU A 556 14.54 -14.61 3.85
CA GLU A 556 15.24 -15.57 4.68
C GLU A 556 14.54 -15.57 6.03
N VAL A 557 13.84 -16.67 6.30
CA VAL A 557 13.30 -16.98 7.63
C VAL A 557 14.51 -17.24 8.52
N PHE A 558 14.94 -16.22 9.27
CA PHE A 558 15.88 -16.39 10.37
C PHE A 558 15.18 -17.20 11.47
N ARG A 559 15.60 -18.45 11.64
CA ARG A 559 15.33 -19.25 12.84
C ARG A 559 16.69 -19.62 13.43
N ASP A 560 17.13 -18.86 14.43
CA ASP A 560 18.16 -19.32 15.36
C ASP A 560 17.82 -18.88 16.78
N HIS A 561 18.15 -19.80 17.69
CA HIS A 561 17.80 -19.86 19.10
C HIS A 561 18.12 -18.59 19.91
N LEU A 562 17.06 -17.91 20.38
CA LEU A 562 17.11 -17.13 21.62
C LEU A 562 16.66 -18.03 22.77
N ARG A 563 17.63 -18.64 23.49
CA ARG A 563 17.39 -19.06 24.88
C ARG A 563 17.36 -17.80 25.73
N PHE A 564 16.16 -17.33 26.08
CA PHE A 564 16.00 -16.43 27.22
C PHE A 564 16.18 -17.25 28.50
N SER A 565 17.35 -17.11 29.13
CA SER A 565 17.53 -17.50 30.53
C SER A 565 16.97 -16.36 31.38
N LEU A 566 15.77 -16.54 31.93
CA LEU A 566 15.23 -15.66 32.96
C LEU A 566 16.06 -15.86 34.25
N TYR A 567 16.90 -14.89 34.59
CA TYR A 567 17.41 -14.73 35.95
C TYR A 567 16.41 -13.84 36.70
N THR A 568 15.60 -14.45 37.56
CA THR A 568 14.89 -13.75 38.63
C THR A 568 15.88 -13.46 39.75
N HIS A 569 16.25 -12.18 39.91
CA HIS A 569 16.89 -11.70 41.12
C HIS A 569 15.80 -11.37 42.14
N THR A 570 15.63 -12.26 43.13
CA THR A 570 14.99 -11.97 44.41
C THR A 570 16.03 -11.30 45.30
N SER A 571 15.79 -10.04 45.69
CA SER A 571 16.52 -9.37 46.76
C SER A 571 15.85 -9.68 48.10
N ILE A 572 16.67 -10.14 49.05
CA ILE A 572 16.40 -10.16 50.50
C ILE A 572 16.41 -8.72 51.02
#